data_AF-A0A2S9FDU4-F1
#
_entry.id   AF-A0A2S9FDU4-F1
#
_cell.length_a   1.000
_cell.length_b   1.000
_cell.length_c   1.000
_cell.angle_alpha   90.00
_cell.angle_beta   90.00
_cell.angle_gamma   90.00
#
_symmetry.space_group_name_H-M   'P 1'
#
loop_
_entity.id
_entity.type
_entity.pdbx_description
1 polymer ?
#
loop_
_entity_poly.entity_id
_entity_poly.type
_entity_poly.pdbx_seq_one_letter_code
_entity_poly.pdbx_strand_id
1 'polypeptide(L)' 'HEAIDELCLTTSPRMVAGPAHRIAASDNHVEMRMERKRVLLGGDGTVIVQWVRC' A
#
# COMPACT_ATOMS: atom_id res chain seq x y z
N HIS A 1 -8.04 16.71 -5.47
CA HIS A 1 -8.07 17.04 -4.04
C HIS A 1 -8.23 15.70 -3.32
N GLU A 2 -7.29 15.11 -2.59
CA GLU A 2 -5.90 15.42 -2.21
C GLU A 2 -4.95 14.49 -2.97
N ALA A 3 -3.74 14.93 -3.21
CA ALA A 3 -2.71 14.08 -3.77
C ALA A 3 -2.00 13.39 -2.58
N ILE A 4 -2.03 12.05 -2.50
CA ILE A 4 -1.31 11.28 -1.46
C ILE A 4 0.20 11.48 -1.62
N ASP A 5 0.86 12.16 -0.69
CA ASP A 5 2.31 12.43 -0.79
C ASP A 5 3.15 11.23 -0.33
N GLU A 6 2.62 10.42 0.58
CA GLU A 6 3.26 9.21 1.11
C GLU A 6 2.24 8.09 1.33
N LEU A 7 2.61 6.86 0.96
CA LEU A 7 1.84 5.64 1.24
C LEU A 7 2.74 4.62 1.96
N CYS A 8 2.44 4.36 3.23
CA CYS A 8 3.00 3.22 3.96
C CYS A 8 2.03 2.03 3.87
N LEU A 9 2.45 0.95 3.20
CA LEU A 9 1.65 -0.26 3.04
C LEU A 9 2.27 -1.42 3.81
N THR A 10 1.48 -2.05 4.67
CA THR A 10 1.84 -3.28 5.37
C THR A 10 1.17 -4.48 4.72
N THR A 11 1.98 -5.45 4.29
CA THR A 11 1.51 -6.74 3.77
C THR A 11 1.79 -7.80 4.83
N SER A 12 0.74 -8.39 5.39
CA SER A 12 0.85 -9.57 6.25
C SER A 12 0.96 -10.85 5.41
N PRO A 13 1.63 -11.91 5.89
CA PRO A 13 1.72 -13.20 5.21
C PRO A 13 0.43 -14.02 5.44
N ARG A 14 -0.71 -13.40 5.16
CA ARG A 14 -2.04 -13.99 5.30
C ARG A 14 -2.76 -13.91 3.96
N MET A 15 -3.32 -15.04 3.54
CA MET A 15 -4.25 -15.08 2.43
C MET A 15 -5.66 -14.91 2.98
N VAL A 16 -6.34 -13.85 2.55
CA VAL A 16 -7.75 -13.61 2.85
C VAL A 16 -8.55 -13.70 1.56
N ALA A 17 -9.57 -14.54 1.55
CA ALA A 17 -10.50 -14.71 0.44
C ALA A 17 -11.90 -14.25 0.84
N GLY A 18 -12.80 -14.08 -0.13
CA GLY A 18 -14.20 -13.73 0.13
C GLY A 18 -14.40 -12.21 0.33
N PRO A 19 -15.14 -11.77 1.35
CA PRO A 19 -15.65 -10.39 1.47
C PRO A 19 -14.58 -9.35 1.84
N ALA A 20 -13.30 -9.69 1.76
CA ALA A 20 -12.24 -8.76 2.08
C ALA A 20 -12.19 -7.62 1.04
N HIS A 21 -12.29 -6.39 1.52
CA HIS A 21 -12.22 -5.20 0.68
C HIS A 21 -10.77 -4.78 0.39
N ARG A 22 -10.58 -4.00 -0.69
CA ARG A 22 -9.31 -3.36 -1.01
C ARG A 22 -9.06 -2.16 -0.09
N ILE A 23 -7.80 -1.74 0.03
CA ILE A 23 -7.40 -0.56 0.82
C ILE A 23 -7.93 0.78 0.28
N ALA A 24 -8.38 0.79 -0.98
CA ALA A 24 -8.99 1.94 -1.63
C ALA A 24 -10.08 1.45 -2.60
N ALA A 25 -11.18 2.21 -2.66
CA ALA A 25 -12.29 2.01 -3.58
C ALA A 25 -12.73 3.39 -4.10
N SER A 26 -13.04 3.49 -5.38
CA SER A 26 -13.46 4.72 -6.05
C SER A 26 -14.05 4.36 -7.41
N ASP A 27 -15.10 5.07 -7.82
CA ASP A 27 -15.63 4.99 -9.19
C ASP A 27 -14.74 5.74 -10.20
N ASN A 28 -13.83 6.58 -9.70
CA ASN A 28 -12.84 7.32 -10.48
C ASN A 28 -11.47 6.66 -10.41
N HIS A 29 -10.83 6.51 -11.57
CA HIS A 29 -9.45 6.03 -11.68
C HIS A 29 -8.45 7.18 -11.52
N VAL A 30 -7.43 6.97 -10.69
CA VAL A 30 -6.28 7.87 -10.54
C VAL A 30 -5.01 7.04 -10.58
N GLU A 31 -4.11 7.39 -11.48
CA GLU A 31 -2.75 6.84 -11.52
C GLU A 31 -1.77 7.88 -10.98
N MET A 32 -0.89 7.46 -10.07
CA MET A 32 0.11 8.33 -9.45
C MET A 32 1.45 7.61 -9.37
N ARG A 33 2.48 8.20 -9.97
CA ARG A 33 3.83 7.68 -9.88
C ARG A 33 4.38 7.85 -8.46
N MET A 34 5.00 6.79 -7.94
CA MET A 34 5.52 6.71 -6.58
C MET A 34 6.92 6.09 -6.59
N GLU A 35 7.81 6.59 -5.74
CA GLU A 35 9.13 6.02 -5.50
C GLU A 35 9.16 5.25 -4.19
N ARG A 36 9.76 4.07 -4.23
CA ARG A 36 9.98 3.25 -3.03
C ARG A 36 11.07 3.91 -2.18
N LYS A 37 10.68 4.48 -1.05
CA LYS A 37 11.60 5.11 -0.09
C LYS A 37 12.25 4.07 0.83
N ARG A 38 11.47 3.17 1.43
CA ARG A 38 11.96 2.17 2.39
C ARG A 38 11.18 0.85 2.32
N VAL A 39 11.84 -0.23 2.74
CA VAL A 39 11.22 -1.54 3.01
C VAL A 39 11.70 -2.03 4.38
N LEU A 40 10.78 -2.41 5.25
CA LEU A 40 11.06 -3.05 6.53
C LEU A 40 10.50 -4.47 6.49
N LEU A 41 11.28 -5.43 6.97
CA LEU A 41 10.93 -6.85 7.03
C LEU A 41 10.77 -7.26 8.50
N GLY A 42 9.61 -7.82 8.83
CA GLY A 42 9.34 -8.45 10.12
C GLY A 42 9.82 -9.91 10.13
N GLY A 43 10.27 -10.38 11.29
CA GLY A 43 10.64 -11.80 11.47
C GLY A 43 9.48 -12.78 11.33
N ASP A 44 8.25 -12.27 11.36
CA ASP A 44 7.00 -13.02 11.15
C ASP A 44 6.59 -13.12 9.68
N GLY A 45 7.37 -12.54 8.76
CA GLY A 45 7.06 -12.46 7.33
C GLY A 45 6.22 -11.24 6.92
N THR A 46 5.94 -10.32 7.85
CA THR A 46 5.30 -9.03 7.52
C THR A 46 6.27 -8.14 6.73
N VAL A 47 5.76 -7.48 5.68
CA VAL A 47 6.52 -6.53 4.87
C VAL A 47 5.87 -5.15 4.97
N ILE A 48 6.64 -4.13 5.31
CA ILE A 48 6.19 -2.73 5.31
C ILE A 48 6.95 -1.98 4.21
N VAL A 49 6.23 -1.41 3.25
CA VAL A 49 6.82 -0.61 2.17
C VAL A 49 6.34 0.84 2.29
N GLN A 50 7.28 1.77 2.31
CA GLN A 50 7.00 3.20 2.24
C GLN A 50 7.24 3.69 0.81
N TRP A 51 6.22 4.29 0.23
CA TRP A 51 6.23 4.95 -1.07
C TRP A 51 6.05 6.45 -0.88
N VAL A 52 6.75 7.27 -1.64
CA VAL A 52 6.58 8.72 -1.67
C VAL A 52 6.32 9.17 -3.11
N ARG A 53 5.55 10.24 -3.32
CA ARG A 53 5.33 10.77 -4.66
C ARG A 53 6.66 11.24 -5.27
N CYS A 54 6.86 10.96 -6.56
CA CYS A 54 7.91 11.54 -7.40
C CYS A 54 7.78 13.07 -7.51
#